data_AF-A0A929J6I2-F1
#
_entry.id   AF-A0A929J6I2-F1
#
_cell.length_a   1.000
_cell.length_b   1.000
_cell.length_c   1.000
_cell.angle_alpha   90.00
_cell.angle_beta   90.00
_cell.angle_gamma   90.00
#
_symmetry.space_group_name_H-M   'P 1'
#
loop_
_entity.id
_entity.type
_entity.pdbx_description
1 polymer ?
#
loop_
_entity_poly.entity_id
_entity_poly.type
_entity_poly.pdbx_seq_one_letter_code
_entity_poly.pdbx_strand_id
1 'polypeptide(L)'
;NDNGASLSSSITGGRIADLAGSKTEDARRFYYPPDVALIAKRGEAAYLSLVIASGYRAHPLNTDIEDRIYLLKDKDVYNVPSSYTTLTESDLFDVTLNLVAGDSGAFGDATADADRKTELAAIEAANGWYIKLDDGTDSDTWLGEKGMSEALLIEGVAVVTTYIPTPPLASTTSCLPPEGNGRVFFLDVADGSAAFPSNLDVRTDRHKELVRGGIPPAPNVIITKGGEPTLCIGTECEAAGFGLGARKTYWYEVEN
;
A
#
# COMPACT_ATOMS: atom_id res chain seq x y z
N ASN A 1 -28.29 3.73 9.73
CA ASN A 1 -29.08 2.49 9.77
C ASN A 1 -29.82 2.42 11.09
N ASP A 2 -31.04 2.94 11.09
CA ASP A 2 -31.94 3.17 12.22
C ASP A 2 -33.28 2.42 12.03
N ASN A 3 -33.36 1.52 11.05
CA ASN A 3 -34.59 0.82 10.66
C ASN A 3 -34.96 -0.38 11.57
N GLY A 4 -34.24 -0.60 12.68
CA GLY A 4 -34.53 -1.69 13.63
C GLY A 4 -34.26 -3.11 13.11
N ALA A 5 -33.68 -3.26 11.92
CA ALA A 5 -33.28 -4.56 11.38
C ALA A 5 -31.92 -5.01 11.96
N SER A 6 -31.70 -6.33 12.00
CA SER A 6 -30.38 -6.86 12.39
C SER A 6 -29.31 -6.36 11.42
N LEU A 7 -28.10 -6.08 11.90
CA LEU A 7 -27.01 -5.59 11.03
C LEU A 7 -26.75 -6.55 9.85
N SER A 8 -26.89 -7.86 10.08
CA SER A 8 -26.78 -8.92 9.07
C SER A 8 -27.87 -8.88 7.99
N SER A 9 -29.02 -8.27 8.27
CA SER A 9 -30.09 -8.04 7.28
C SER A 9 -30.01 -6.67 6.61
N SER A 10 -29.08 -5.80 7.04
CA SER A 10 -28.93 -4.44 6.51
C SER A 10 -27.66 -4.23 5.70
N ILE A 11 -26.76 -5.23 5.68
CA ILE A 11 -25.51 -5.18 4.93
C ILE A 11 -25.42 -6.47 4.13
N THR A 12 -25.37 -6.34 2.81
CA THR A 12 -25.03 -7.44 1.90
C THR A 12 -23.56 -7.32 1.55
N GLY A 13 -22.79 -8.39 1.77
CA GLY A 13 -21.38 -8.41 1.49
C GLY A 13 -20.78 -9.80 1.70
N GLY A 14 -19.51 -9.96 1.35
CA GLY A 14 -18.76 -11.19 1.57
C GLY A 14 -17.29 -10.91 1.84
N ARG A 15 -16.58 -11.96 2.27
CA ARG A 15 -15.15 -11.88 2.54
C ARG A 15 -14.37 -11.79 1.22
N ILE A 16 -13.70 -10.67 1.00
CA ILE A 16 -12.88 -10.42 -0.20
C ILE A 16 -11.48 -11.03 -0.11
N ALA A 17 -10.91 -11.12 1.09
CA ALA A 17 -9.57 -11.70 1.29
C ALA A 17 -9.39 -12.31 2.68
N ASP A 18 -8.50 -13.30 2.75
CA ASP A 18 -7.97 -13.92 3.96
C ASP A 18 -6.45 -13.90 3.83
N LEU A 19 -5.85 -12.85 4.38
CA LEU A 19 -4.45 -12.54 4.21
C LEU A 19 -3.63 -12.94 5.45
N ALA A 20 -4.17 -13.64 6.45
CA ALA A 20 -3.36 -14.11 7.58
C ALA A 20 -2.97 -15.59 7.38
N GLY A 21 -1.82 -15.99 7.93
CA GLY A 21 -1.38 -17.38 7.96
C GLY A 21 -1.45 -18.00 9.36
N SER A 22 -0.98 -19.25 9.45
CA SER A 22 -1.04 -20.03 10.69
C SER A 22 0.20 -19.88 11.57
N LYS A 23 1.29 -19.34 11.03
CA LYS A 23 2.54 -19.12 11.76
C LYS A 23 2.56 -17.76 12.44
N THR A 24 3.50 -17.56 13.36
CA THR A 24 3.66 -16.30 14.07
C THR A 24 3.98 -15.17 13.10
N GLU A 25 4.87 -15.40 12.15
CA GLU A 25 5.28 -14.43 11.13
C GLU A 25 4.14 -14.00 10.19
N ASP A 26 3.11 -14.84 10.07
CA ASP A 26 1.97 -14.61 9.18
C ASP A 26 0.72 -14.10 9.91
N ALA A 27 0.82 -13.82 11.21
CA ALA A 27 -0.28 -13.34 12.06
C ALA A 27 -0.62 -11.86 11.82
N ARG A 28 -0.70 -11.47 10.54
CA ARG A 28 -1.01 -10.13 10.03
C ARG A 28 -2.39 -9.69 10.49
N ARG A 29 -2.50 -8.41 10.86
CA ARG A 29 -3.74 -7.79 11.35
C ARG A 29 -3.98 -6.47 10.66
N PHE A 30 -5.23 -6.09 10.50
CA PHE A 30 -5.62 -4.83 9.87
C PHE A 30 -6.42 -4.00 10.86
N TYR A 31 -5.83 -2.90 11.33
CA TYR A 31 -6.47 -1.97 12.27
C TYR A 31 -7.04 -0.73 11.58
N TYR A 32 -6.60 -0.47 10.35
CA TYR A 32 -7.01 0.67 9.55
C TYR A 32 -7.80 0.19 8.33
N PRO A 33 -8.77 0.98 7.86
CA PRO A 33 -9.50 0.65 6.66
C PRO A 33 -8.58 0.70 5.43
N PRO A 34 -8.92 -0.05 4.37
CA PRO A 34 -8.30 0.16 3.07
C PRO A 34 -8.75 1.51 2.48
N ASP A 35 -7.92 2.10 1.64
CA ASP A 35 -8.38 3.12 0.69
C ASP A 35 -8.74 2.47 -0.66
N VAL A 36 -9.75 3.01 -1.33
CA VAL A 36 -10.34 2.40 -2.54
C VAL A 36 -10.45 3.43 -3.66
N ALA A 37 -9.84 3.13 -4.81
CA ALA A 37 -9.91 3.97 -6.00
C ALA A 37 -10.27 3.17 -7.25
N LEU A 38 -11.10 3.77 -8.12
CA LEU A 38 -11.40 3.21 -9.44
C LEU A 38 -10.23 3.41 -10.38
N ILE A 39 -9.68 2.32 -10.90
CA ILE A 39 -8.69 2.32 -11.98
C ILE A 39 -9.39 1.96 -13.28
N ALA A 40 -9.41 2.91 -14.22
CA ALA A 40 -10.03 2.75 -15.53
C ALA A 40 -9.06 3.22 -16.63
N LYS A 41 -8.13 2.34 -17.01
CA LYS A 41 -7.21 2.58 -18.13
C LYS A 41 -7.95 2.35 -19.46
N ARG A 42 -7.68 3.20 -20.45
CA ARG A 42 -8.33 3.09 -21.77
C ARG A 42 -7.90 1.77 -22.44
N GLY A 43 -8.87 0.92 -22.77
CA GLY A 43 -8.64 -0.35 -23.45
C GLY A 43 -8.45 -1.54 -22.50
N GLU A 44 -8.48 -1.30 -21.19
CA GLU A 44 -8.44 -2.34 -20.16
C GLU A 44 -9.77 -2.40 -19.39
N ALA A 45 -10.04 -3.53 -18.76
CA ALA A 45 -11.18 -3.65 -17.85
C ALA A 45 -10.92 -2.80 -16.60
N ALA A 46 -11.91 -2.00 -16.20
CA ALA A 46 -11.82 -1.23 -14.97
C ALA A 46 -11.84 -2.16 -13.76
N TYR A 47 -11.17 -1.76 -12.68
CA TYR A 47 -11.19 -2.45 -11.39
C TYR A 47 -11.15 -1.43 -10.25
N LEU A 48 -11.65 -1.81 -9.09
CA LEU A 48 -11.42 -1.08 -7.85
C LEU A 48 -10.08 -1.56 -7.28
N SER A 49 -9.13 -0.64 -7.13
CA SER A 49 -7.90 -0.86 -6.38
C SER A 49 -8.17 -0.64 -4.91
N LEU A 50 -7.85 -1.61 -4.07
CA LEU A 50 -7.94 -1.52 -2.61
C LEU A 50 -6.53 -1.61 -2.03
N VAL A 51 -6.06 -0.55 -1.40
CA VAL A 51 -4.74 -0.53 -0.76
C VAL A 51 -4.88 -0.61 0.74
N ILE A 52 -4.13 -1.53 1.36
CA ILE A 52 -4.13 -1.72 2.81
C ILE A 52 -2.78 -2.24 3.28
N ALA A 53 -2.35 -1.79 4.45
CA ALA A 53 -1.14 -2.31 5.09
C ALA A 53 -1.52 -3.06 6.37
N SER A 54 -0.86 -4.20 6.60
CA SER A 54 -1.01 -4.92 7.87
C SER A 54 -0.15 -4.29 8.95
N GLY A 55 -0.59 -4.40 10.20
CA GLY A 55 0.21 -3.99 11.35
C GLY A 55 -0.47 -4.22 12.69
N TYR A 56 0.29 -4.67 13.68
CA TYR A 56 -0.24 -4.96 15.02
C TYR A 56 -0.24 -3.72 15.94
N ARG A 57 -1.26 -2.86 15.82
CA ARG A 57 -1.34 -1.59 16.56
C ARG A 57 -1.29 -1.72 18.09
N ALA A 58 -1.84 -2.80 18.66
CA ALA A 58 -1.81 -3.01 20.10
C ALA A 58 -0.42 -3.40 20.64
N HIS A 59 0.45 -3.91 19.77
CA HIS A 59 1.84 -4.27 20.10
C HIS A 59 2.79 -3.66 19.06
N PRO A 60 2.93 -2.32 19.05
CA PRO A 60 3.73 -1.63 18.04
C PRO A 60 5.18 -2.10 18.05
N LEU A 61 5.72 -2.55 19.20
CA LEU A 61 7.09 -3.05 19.31
C LEU A 61 7.30 -4.53 18.91
N ASN A 62 6.26 -5.24 18.47
CA ASN A 62 6.42 -6.63 18.04
C ASN A 62 7.29 -6.71 16.78
N THR A 63 8.23 -7.65 16.73
CA THR A 63 9.09 -7.89 15.55
C THR A 63 8.92 -9.29 14.97
N ASP A 64 8.03 -10.10 15.53
CA ASP A 64 7.86 -11.50 15.10
C ASP A 64 7.03 -11.62 13.82
N ILE A 65 6.12 -10.67 13.59
CA ILE A 65 5.26 -10.62 12.41
C ILE A 65 6.01 -9.85 11.31
N GLU A 66 6.10 -10.46 10.14
CA GLU A 66 6.47 -9.75 8.92
C GLU A 66 5.22 -9.03 8.44
N ASP A 67 5.12 -7.70 8.46
CA ASP A 67 3.91 -7.03 7.96
C ASP A 67 4.06 -6.72 6.46
N ARG A 68 2.94 -6.56 5.77
CA ARG A 68 2.87 -6.49 4.31
C ARG A 68 2.05 -5.26 3.89
N ILE A 69 2.38 -4.65 2.76
CA ILE A 69 1.53 -3.71 2.03
C ILE A 69 0.83 -4.50 0.92
N TYR A 70 -0.48 -4.39 0.83
CA TYR A 70 -1.30 -5.06 -0.17
C TYR A 70 -1.98 -4.07 -1.09
N LEU A 71 -2.09 -4.46 -2.35
CA LEU A 71 -3.05 -3.91 -3.29
C LEU A 71 -3.90 -5.03 -3.86
N LEU A 72 -5.21 -4.99 -3.62
CA LEU A 72 -6.17 -5.95 -4.16
C LEU A 72 -6.92 -5.32 -5.33
N LYS A 73 -7.16 -6.10 -6.38
CA LYS A 73 -7.94 -5.71 -7.56
C LYS A 73 -9.32 -6.36 -7.48
N ASP A 74 -10.33 -5.57 -7.13
CA ASP A 74 -11.72 -6.01 -7.22
C ASP A 74 -12.28 -5.68 -8.61
N LYS A 75 -12.64 -6.72 -9.36
CA LYS A 75 -13.06 -6.64 -10.77
C LYS A 75 -14.57 -6.40 -10.90
N ASP A 76 -15.35 -6.54 -9.82
CA ASP A 76 -16.80 -6.39 -9.82
C ASP A 76 -17.21 -4.92 -9.59
N VAL A 77 -16.80 -4.04 -10.53
CA VAL A 77 -16.95 -2.57 -10.40
C VAL A 77 -18.40 -2.10 -10.49
N TYR A 78 -19.19 -2.70 -11.39
CA TYR A 78 -20.50 -2.17 -11.79
C TYR A 78 -21.68 -2.93 -11.22
N ASN A 79 -21.47 -4.12 -10.67
CA ASN A 79 -22.54 -5.00 -10.19
C ASN A 79 -22.09 -5.71 -8.92
N VAL A 80 -23.05 -6.03 -8.05
CA VAL A 80 -22.80 -6.92 -6.92
C VAL A 80 -22.45 -8.32 -7.48
N PRO A 81 -21.33 -8.94 -7.04
CA PRO A 81 -20.97 -10.26 -7.51
C PRO A 81 -22.01 -11.31 -7.10
N SER A 82 -22.21 -12.30 -7.96
CA SER A 82 -23.08 -13.45 -7.66
C SER A 82 -22.53 -14.34 -6.55
N SER A 83 -21.20 -14.33 -6.35
CA SER A 83 -20.50 -15.02 -5.29
C SER A 83 -19.19 -14.29 -4.95
N TYR A 84 -18.82 -14.28 -3.67
CA TYR A 84 -17.55 -13.71 -3.22
C TYR A 84 -16.48 -14.81 -3.17
N THR A 85 -15.41 -14.64 -3.93
CA THR A 85 -14.20 -15.47 -3.82
C THR A 85 -13.25 -14.83 -2.81
N THR A 86 -12.88 -15.57 -1.77
CA THR A 86 -11.87 -15.10 -0.83
C THR A 86 -10.49 -15.22 -1.48
N LEU A 87 -9.83 -14.09 -1.70
CA LEU A 87 -8.43 -14.05 -2.11
C LEU A 87 -7.50 -14.42 -0.96
N THR A 88 -6.40 -15.07 -1.29
CA THR A 88 -5.28 -15.37 -0.41
C THR A 88 -4.00 -14.82 -1.00
N GLU A 89 -2.87 -14.85 -0.28
CA GLU A 89 -1.60 -14.39 -0.85
C GLU A 89 -1.17 -15.15 -2.11
N SER A 90 -1.60 -16.40 -2.30
CA SER A 90 -1.32 -17.14 -3.54
C SER A 90 -2.06 -16.61 -4.77
N ASP A 91 -3.09 -15.78 -4.58
CA ASP A 91 -3.82 -15.11 -5.66
C ASP A 91 -3.20 -13.74 -6.02
N LEU A 92 -2.19 -13.31 -5.25
CA LEU A 92 -1.48 -12.05 -5.40
C LEU A 92 -0.04 -12.31 -5.86
N PHE A 93 0.55 -11.32 -6.50
CA PHE A 93 1.96 -11.37 -6.89
C PHE A 93 2.87 -10.70 -5.84
N ASP A 94 3.98 -11.34 -5.49
CA ASP A 94 4.99 -10.77 -4.59
C ASP A 94 5.86 -9.78 -5.40
N VAL A 95 5.72 -8.48 -5.11
CA VAL A 95 6.54 -7.41 -5.72
C VAL A 95 7.54 -6.82 -4.72
N THR A 96 7.91 -7.59 -3.69
CA THR A 96 8.95 -7.19 -2.71
C THR A 96 10.26 -6.91 -3.45
N LEU A 97 10.73 -7.88 -4.24
CA LEU A 97 11.64 -7.61 -5.34
C LEU A 97 10.82 -7.05 -6.50
N ASN A 98 11.34 -6.06 -7.19
CA ASN A 98 10.65 -5.42 -8.30
C ASN A 98 11.51 -5.46 -9.54
N LEU A 99 11.46 -6.62 -10.20
CA LEU A 99 12.17 -6.82 -11.45
C LEU A 99 11.73 -5.78 -12.48
N VAL A 100 10.44 -5.44 -12.54
CA VAL A 100 9.88 -4.36 -13.37
C VAL A 100 10.60 -3.04 -13.17
N ALA A 101 10.98 -2.72 -11.92
CA ALA A 101 11.69 -1.49 -11.58
C ALA A 101 13.17 -1.72 -11.20
N GLY A 102 13.88 -2.48 -12.04
CA GLY A 102 15.34 -2.47 -12.07
C GLY A 102 16.04 -3.54 -11.24
N ASP A 103 15.33 -4.30 -10.40
CA ASP A 103 15.96 -5.39 -9.64
C ASP A 103 16.42 -6.56 -10.54
N SER A 104 15.94 -6.65 -11.79
CA SER A 104 16.43 -7.62 -12.77
C SER A 104 17.78 -7.25 -13.40
N GLY A 105 18.28 -6.04 -13.14
CA GLY A 105 19.51 -5.50 -13.74
C GLY A 105 19.25 -4.34 -14.70
N ALA A 106 20.31 -3.90 -15.38
CA ALA A 106 20.30 -2.69 -16.20
C ALA A 106 19.31 -2.76 -17.38
N PHE A 107 18.65 -1.64 -17.69
CA PHE A 107 17.81 -1.51 -18.87
C PHE A 107 18.63 -1.71 -20.16
N GLY A 108 18.08 -2.49 -21.10
CA GLY A 108 18.73 -2.84 -22.36
C GLY A 108 19.59 -4.10 -22.30
N ASP A 109 19.73 -4.73 -21.13
CA ASP A 109 20.20 -6.12 -21.05
C ASP A 109 19.06 -7.08 -21.43
N ALA A 110 19.31 -7.98 -22.38
CA ALA A 110 18.27 -8.85 -22.93
C ALA A 110 17.67 -9.82 -21.90
N THR A 111 18.44 -10.23 -20.89
CA THR A 111 17.96 -11.14 -19.84
C THR A 111 17.12 -10.34 -18.85
N ALA A 112 17.67 -9.21 -18.37
CA ALA A 112 16.96 -8.34 -17.44
C ALA A 112 15.63 -7.84 -18.02
N ASP A 113 15.62 -7.42 -19.29
CA ASP A 113 14.44 -6.97 -20.02
C ASP A 113 13.38 -8.09 -20.16
N ALA A 114 13.81 -9.34 -20.38
CA ALA A 114 12.92 -10.49 -20.45
C ALA A 114 12.28 -10.80 -19.08
N ASP A 115 13.05 -10.67 -18.00
CA ASP A 115 12.56 -10.85 -16.64
C ASP A 115 11.54 -9.77 -16.26
N ARG A 116 11.79 -8.50 -16.57
CA ARG A 116 10.80 -7.42 -16.32
C ARG A 116 9.48 -7.67 -17.03
N LYS A 117 9.56 -8.09 -18.30
CA LYS A 117 8.37 -8.40 -19.10
C LYS A 117 7.58 -9.57 -18.51
N THR A 118 8.29 -10.58 -18.02
CA THR A 118 7.67 -11.77 -17.40
C THR A 118 6.99 -11.40 -16.08
N GLU A 119 7.65 -10.61 -15.24
CA GLU A 119 7.08 -10.12 -13.98
C GLU A 119 5.86 -9.24 -14.22
N LEU A 120 5.94 -8.25 -15.13
CA LEU A 120 4.81 -7.37 -15.44
C LEU A 120 3.58 -8.17 -15.88
N ALA A 121 3.75 -9.16 -16.77
CA ALA A 121 2.66 -10.03 -17.20
C ALA A 121 2.07 -10.85 -16.04
N ALA A 122 2.89 -11.26 -15.07
CA ALA A 122 2.43 -11.97 -13.89
C ALA A 122 1.62 -11.06 -12.94
N ILE A 123 2.05 -9.81 -12.73
CA ILE A 123 1.33 -8.82 -11.94
C ILE A 123 -0.02 -8.44 -12.59
N GLU A 124 -0.05 -8.32 -13.92
CA GLU A 124 -1.27 -8.06 -14.68
C GLU A 124 -2.28 -9.21 -14.59
N ALA A 125 -1.79 -10.46 -14.57
CA ALA A 125 -2.63 -11.64 -14.44
C ALA A 125 -3.15 -11.88 -13.01
N ALA A 126 -2.41 -11.45 -11.99
CA ALA A 126 -2.77 -11.62 -10.58
C ALA A 126 -3.98 -10.75 -10.16
N ASN A 127 -4.60 -11.11 -9.03
CA ASN A 127 -5.71 -10.33 -8.44
C ASN A 127 -5.22 -9.17 -7.57
N GLY A 128 -3.96 -8.75 -7.74
CA GLY A 128 -3.30 -7.76 -6.93
C GLY A 128 -1.83 -8.10 -6.73
N TRP A 129 -1.18 -7.32 -5.88
CA TRP A 129 0.21 -7.52 -5.50
C TRP A 129 0.40 -7.22 -4.01
N TYR A 130 1.53 -7.68 -3.46
CA TYR A 130 1.94 -7.32 -2.11
C TYR A 130 3.44 -7.09 -2.02
N ILE A 131 3.83 -6.31 -1.03
CA ILE A 131 5.21 -6.05 -0.64
C ILE A 131 5.38 -6.54 0.79
N LYS A 132 6.35 -7.41 1.03
CA LYS A 132 6.83 -7.72 2.39
C LYS A 132 7.63 -6.54 2.92
N LEU A 133 7.35 -6.12 4.13
CA LEU A 133 8.10 -5.04 4.78
C LEU A 133 9.43 -5.59 5.31
N ASP A 134 10.40 -5.67 4.39
CA ASP A 134 11.76 -6.13 4.63
C ASP A 134 12.65 -5.05 5.29
N ASP A 135 13.85 -5.44 5.71
CA ASP A 135 14.84 -4.53 6.28
C ASP A 135 15.69 -3.78 5.24
N GLY A 136 15.40 -3.99 3.96
CA GLY A 136 16.11 -3.43 2.82
C GLY A 136 17.36 -4.20 2.39
N THR A 137 17.79 -5.22 3.15
CA THR A 137 19.02 -5.98 2.86
C THR A 137 18.77 -7.21 1.99
N ASP A 138 17.70 -7.95 2.27
CA ASP A 138 17.16 -9.02 1.45
C ASP A 138 15.63 -9.12 1.64
N SER A 139 14.96 -10.02 0.91
CA SER A 139 13.49 -10.15 0.91
C SER A 139 12.94 -11.09 2.00
N ASP A 140 13.80 -11.68 2.83
CA ASP A 140 13.44 -12.68 3.85
C ASP A 140 13.82 -12.23 5.28
N THR A 141 14.46 -11.07 5.44
CA THR A 141 14.77 -10.44 6.72
C THR A 141 13.91 -9.20 6.98
N TRP A 142 13.35 -9.08 8.19
CA TRP A 142 12.51 -7.94 8.58
C TRP A 142 12.83 -7.42 9.99
N LEU A 143 12.54 -6.14 10.23
CA LEU A 143 12.72 -5.46 11.52
C LEU A 143 11.39 -5.23 12.27
N GLY A 144 10.33 -5.92 11.84
CA GLY A 144 8.97 -5.71 12.35
C GLY A 144 8.36 -4.39 11.89
N GLU A 145 8.77 -3.90 10.73
CA GLU A 145 8.14 -2.74 10.09
C GLU A 145 6.67 -3.05 9.80
N LYS A 146 5.76 -2.10 10.05
CA LYS A 146 4.31 -2.33 9.92
C LYS A 146 3.48 -1.11 9.55
N GLY A 147 2.36 -1.33 8.88
CA GLY A 147 1.37 -0.29 8.56
C GLY A 147 0.60 0.17 9.80
N MET A 148 0.66 1.46 10.09
CA MET A 148 0.01 2.04 11.29
C MET A 148 -0.86 3.26 10.99
N SER A 149 -1.29 3.42 9.75
CA SER A 149 -2.28 4.40 9.34
C SER A 149 -3.13 3.87 8.18
N GLU A 150 -4.16 4.62 7.84
CA GLU A 150 -4.87 4.48 6.56
C GLU A 150 -3.92 4.80 5.40
N ALA A 151 -4.10 4.11 4.27
CA ALA A 151 -3.41 4.43 3.02
C ALA A 151 -4.09 5.60 2.29
N LEU A 152 -3.43 6.18 1.30
CA LEU A 152 -4.05 7.16 0.41
C LEU A 152 -3.75 6.81 -1.04
N LEU A 153 -4.80 6.63 -1.83
CA LEU A 153 -4.75 6.49 -3.26
C LEU A 153 -5.03 7.83 -3.92
N ILE A 154 -4.03 8.33 -4.65
CA ILE A 154 -4.17 9.58 -5.40
C ILE A 154 -3.42 9.47 -6.73
N GLU A 155 -4.12 9.73 -7.83
CA GLU A 155 -3.55 9.72 -9.18
C GLU A 155 -2.83 8.43 -9.59
N GLY A 156 -3.29 7.27 -9.10
CA GLY A 156 -2.65 5.98 -9.38
C GLY A 156 -1.42 5.70 -8.53
N VAL A 157 -1.15 6.55 -7.54
CA VAL A 157 -0.11 6.35 -6.53
C VAL A 157 -0.75 5.96 -5.21
N ALA A 158 -0.27 4.87 -4.63
CA ALA A 158 -0.55 4.43 -3.28
C ALA A 158 0.49 5.02 -2.33
N VAL A 159 0.05 5.93 -1.47
CA VAL A 159 0.84 6.53 -0.39
C VAL A 159 0.53 5.81 0.91
N VAL A 160 1.52 5.17 1.52
CA VAL A 160 1.34 4.35 2.71
C VAL A 160 2.41 4.72 3.73
N THR A 161 2.04 4.93 4.99
CA THR A 161 3.03 5.14 6.05
C THR A 161 3.17 3.90 6.93
N THR A 162 4.40 3.63 7.33
CA THR A 162 4.77 2.46 8.12
C THR A 162 5.63 2.88 9.29
N TYR A 163 5.68 2.03 10.31
CA TYR A 163 6.42 2.22 11.54
C TYR A 163 7.40 1.08 11.76
N ILE A 164 8.65 1.43 12.05
CA ILE A 164 9.75 0.51 12.36
C ILE A 164 10.09 0.64 13.85
N PRO A 165 9.87 -0.41 14.66
CA PRO A 165 10.11 -0.36 16.10
C PRO A 165 11.57 -0.17 16.48
N THR A 166 12.46 -0.84 15.74
CA THR A 166 13.91 -0.82 15.98
C THR A 166 14.58 -0.24 14.75
N PRO A 167 14.91 1.06 14.72
CA PRO A 167 15.51 1.66 13.54
C PRO A 167 16.92 1.08 13.32
N PRO A 168 17.34 0.84 12.06
CA PRO A 168 18.67 0.31 11.75
C PRO A 168 19.82 1.24 12.20
N LEU A 169 19.53 2.52 12.46
CA LEU A 169 20.48 3.53 12.94
C LEU A 169 20.10 4.04 14.34
N ALA A 170 19.98 3.14 15.31
CA ALA A 170 19.89 3.55 16.71
C ALA A 170 21.21 4.21 17.13
N SER A 171 21.23 5.55 17.24
CA SER A 171 22.33 6.26 17.90
C SER A 171 22.48 5.72 19.31
N THR A 172 23.61 5.10 19.61
CA THR A 172 23.99 4.59 20.93
C THR A 172 24.21 5.70 21.97
N THR A 173 23.94 6.95 21.60
CA THR A 173 24.22 8.14 22.42
C THR A 173 22.92 8.90 22.69
N SER A 174 22.21 8.52 23.75
CA SER A 174 21.51 9.38 24.72
C SER A 174 20.37 8.63 25.41
N CYS A 175 19.98 9.07 26.62
CA CYS A 175 18.89 8.53 27.42
C CYS A 175 17.50 8.78 26.81
N LEU A 176 17.37 8.79 25.48
CA LEU A 176 16.10 8.95 24.79
C LEU A 176 15.41 7.58 24.68
N PRO A 177 14.09 7.51 24.93
CA PRO A 177 13.34 6.29 24.69
C PRO A 177 13.40 5.96 23.18
N PRO A 178 13.53 4.67 22.81
CA PRO A 178 13.45 4.27 21.41
C PRO A 178 12.02 4.51 20.92
N GLU A 179 11.83 5.58 20.16
CA GLU A 179 10.52 5.96 19.63
C GLU A 179 10.17 5.21 18.34
N GLY A 180 11.15 4.54 17.72
CA GLY A 180 11.02 3.94 16.39
C GLY A 180 11.04 4.99 15.29
N ASN A 181 11.13 4.56 14.04
CA ASN A 181 11.12 5.46 12.88
C ASN A 181 9.94 5.19 11.96
N GLY A 182 9.55 6.20 11.19
CA GLY A 182 8.53 6.08 10.17
C GLY A 182 9.10 6.04 8.76
N ARG A 183 8.48 5.28 7.86
CA ARG A 183 8.66 5.42 6.41
C ARG A 183 7.37 5.86 5.76
N VAL A 184 7.50 6.51 4.61
CA VAL A 184 6.41 6.75 3.67
C VAL A 184 6.75 6.10 2.35
N PHE A 185 5.88 5.20 1.90
CA PHE A 185 5.94 4.55 0.61
C PHE A 185 5.12 5.31 -0.41
N PHE A 186 5.61 5.31 -1.64
CA PHE A 186 4.96 5.83 -2.83
C PHE A 186 5.04 4.80 -3.93
N LEU A 187 3.92 4.12 -4.16
CA LEU A 187 3.87 2.91 -4.98
C LEU A 187 2.94 3.13 -6.17
N ASP A 188 3.38 2.76 -7.37
CA ASP A 188 2.46 2.72 -8.51
C ASP A 188 1.44 1.59 -8.30
N VAL A 189 0.16 1.91 -8.49
CA VAL A 189 -0.94 0.96 -8.29
C VAL A 189 -0.87 -0.24 -9.25
N ALA A 190 -0.26 -0.08 -10.42
CA ALA A 190 -0.18 -1.12 -11.43
C ALA A 190 0.80 -2.24 -11.05
N ASP A 191 1.99 -1.89 -10.56
CA ASP A 191 3.12 -2.83 -10.40
C ASP A 191 3.92 -2.67 -9.10
N GLY A 192 3.53 -1.74 -8.23
CA GLY A 192 4.22 -1.45 -6.98
C GLY A 192 5.57 -0.76 -7.15
N SER A 193 5.95 -0.32 -8.35
CA SER A 193 7.20 0.41 -8.58
C SER A 193 7.25 1.75 -7.84
N ALA A 194 8.45 2.34 -7.76
CA ALA A 194 8.62 3.65 -7.15
C ALA A 194 7.84 4.70 -7.96
N ALA A 195 6.89 5.36 -7.31
CA ALA A 195 6.12 6.43 -7.92
C ALA A 195 6.63 7.80 -7.44
N PHE A 196 5.80 8.84 -7.60
CA PHE A 196 6.08 10.19 -7.08
C PHE A 196 6.65 10.11 -5.65
N PRO A 197 7.74 10.81 -5.31
CA PRO A 197 8.39 11.86 -6.10
C PRO A 197 9.55 11.37 -6.96
N SER A 198 9.86 10.07 -6.96
CA SER A 198 10.88 9.54 -7.85
C SER A 198 10.33 9.36 -9.25
N ASN A 199 11.20 9.52 -10.24
CA ASN A 199 10.96 9.10 -11.62
C ASN A 199 11.95 7.98 -12.01
N LEU A 200 12.65 7.43 -11.02
CA LEU A 200 13.59 6.34 -11.19
C LEU A 200 12.90 5.05 -10.79
N ASP A 201 12.90 4.11 -11.72
CA ASP A 201 12.45 2.74 -11.49
C ASP A 201 13.52 2.01 -10.69
N VAL A 202 13.60 2.30 -9.39
CA VAL A 202 14.54 1.70 -8.43
C VAL A 202 13.81 1.38 -7.13
N ARG A 203 13.93 0.15 -6.63
CA ARG A 203 13.25 -0.31 -5.41
C ARG A 203 13.48 0.58 -4.20
N THR A 204 14.70 1.10 -3.99
CA THR A 204 15.04 1.96 -2.86
C THR A 204 14.30 3.30 -2.87
N ASP A 205 13.84 3.74 -4.05
CA ASP A 205 13.12 5.01 -4.21
C ASP A 205 11.62 4.88 -3.93
N ARG A 206 11.11 3.66 -3.68
CA ARG A 206 9.73 3.41 -3.28
C ARG A 206 9.37 4.07 -1.95
N HIS A 207 10.34 4.37 -1.10
CA HIS A 207 10.07 4.94 0.21
C HIS A 207 11.09 6.01 0.62
N LYS A 208 10.68 6.83 1.57
CA LYS A 208 11.55 7.76 2.29
C LYS A 208 11.41 7.53 3.79
N GLU A 209 12.52 7.67 4.50
CA GLU A 209 12.51 7.77 5.96
C GLU A 209 11.95 9.14 6.36
N LEU A 210 11.01 9.14 7.31
CA LEU A 210 10.48 10.35 7.91
C LEU A 210 11.49 10.93 8.90
N VAL A 211 11.54 12.25 9.01
CA VAL A 211 12.45 12.94 9.94
C VAL A 211 11.93 12.86 11.37
N ARG A 212 10.61 12.78 11.54
CA ARG A 212 9.96 12.61 12.84
C ARG A 212 9.89 11.12 13.18
N GLY A 213 10.46 10.78 14.34
CA GLY A 213 10.28 9.45 14.93
C GLY A 213 8.86 9.21 15.44
N GLY A 214 8.62 7.98 15.87
CA GLY A 214 7.32 7.54 16.35
C GLY A 214 6.41 7.01 15.23
N ILE A 215 5.15 6.78 15.59
CA ILE A 215 4.15 6.21 14.69
C ILE A 215 3.65 7.30 13.72
N PRO A 216 3.88 7.17 12.41
CA PRO A 216 3.42 8.18 11.46
C PRO A 216 1.89 8.23 11.39
N PRO A 217 1.31 9.42 11.22
CA PRO A 217 -0.11 9.56 10.92
C PRO A 217 -0.41 9.18 9.46
N ALA A 218 -1.70 9.15 9.12
CA ALA A 218 -2.15 8.95 7.75
C ALA A 218 -1.66 10.08 6.83
N PRO A 219 -1.29 9.77 5.57
CA PRO A 219 -1.00 10.76 4.55
C PRO A 219 -2.24 11.62 4.26
N ASN A 220 -2.02 12.92 4.12
CA ASN A 220 -3.08 13.89 3.80
C ASN A 220 -2.65 14.81 2.67
N VAL A 221 -3.50 15.01 1.66
CA VAL A 221 -3.22 15.93 0.56
C VAL A 221 -4.08 17.17 0.66
N ILE A 222 -3.41 18.33 0.73
CA ILE A 222 -4.03 19.64 0.77
C ILE A 222 -3.94 20.25 -0.62
N ILE A 223 -5.10 20.44 -1.27
CA ILE A 223 -5.19 21.05 -2.59
C ILE A 223 -5.79 22.44 -2.45
N THR A 224 -4.96 23.47 -2.65
CA THR A 224 -5.41 24.87 -2.60
C THR A 224 -5.85 25.35 -3.99
N LYS A 225 -6.70 26.39 -4.04
CA LYS A 225 -7.21 26.92 -5.30
C LYS A 225 -6.06 27.54 -6.12
N GLY A 226 -5.65 26.85 -7.18
CA GLY A 226 -4.59 27.30 -8.10
C GLY A 226 -3.16 27.15 -7.55
N GLY A 227 -2.99 26.45 -6.43
CA GLY A 227 -1.68 26.10 -5.89
C GLY A 227 -1.30 24.66 -6.23
N GLU A 228 -0.01 24.34 -6.12
CA GLU A 228 0.47 22.97 -6.18
C GLU A 228 -0.09 22.19 -4.97
N PRO A 229 -0.58 20.95 -5.16
CA PRO A 229 -0.97 20.09 -4.05
C PRO A 229 0.17 19.96 -3.04
N THR A 230 -0.16 19.84 -1.76
CA THR A 230 0.83 19.59 -0.70
C THR A 230 0.47 18.28 -0.02
N LEU A 231 1.39 17.32 -0.01
CA LEU A 231 1.26 16.09 0.75
C LEU A 231 1.88 16.30 2.13
N CYS A 232 1.13 15.94 3.17
CA CYS A 232 1.56 16.04 4.56
C CYS A 232 1.46 14.67 5.25
N ILE A 233 2.56 14.26 5.85
CA ILE A 233 2.62 13.20 6.85
C ILE A 233 2.78 13.88 8.21
N GLY A 234 1.65 14.20 8.85
CA GLY A 234 1.66 14.96 10.10
C GLY A 234 2.21 16.38 9.90
N THR A 235 3.39 16.65 10.46
CA THR A 235 4.08 17.95 10.31
C THR A 235 5.08 18.00 9.16
N GLU A 236 5.33 16.86 8.51
CA GLU A 236 6.24 16.76 7.36
C GLU A 236 5.43 16.96 6.10
N CYS A 237 5.49 18.16 5.53
CA CYS A 237 4.75 18.52 4.33
C CYS A 237 5.72 18.82 3.19
N GLU A 238 5.46 18.25 2.03
CA GLU A 238 6.19 18.54 0.79
C GLU A 238 5.22 18.90 -0.34
N ALA A 239 5.69 19.75 -1.27
CA ALA A 239 4.95 20.03 -2.48
C ALA A 239 4.81 18.73 -3.27
N ALA A 240 3.58 18.35 -3.56
CA ALA A 240 3.23 17.14 -4.28
C ALA A 240 2.80 17.52 -5.69
N GLY A 241 3.75 17.45 -6.62
CA GLY A 241 3.53 17.69 -8.05
C GLY A 241 2.76 16.56 -8.74
N PHE A 242 1.67 16.11 -8.13
CA PHE A 242 0.74 15.16 -8.72
C PHE A 242 0.28 15.70 -10.10
N GLY A 243 0.56 14.93 -11.16
CA GLY A 243 0.54 15.38 -12.55
C GLY A 243 -0.83 15.35 -13.24
N LEU A 244 -1.84 14.76 -12.61
CA LEU A 244 -3.16 14.49 -13.19
C LEU A 244 -4.26 15.22 -12.42
N GLY A 245 -4.14 16.55 -12.29
CA GLY A 245 -5.11 17.49 -11.73
C GLY A 245 -6.37 16.88 -11.08
N ALA A 246 -6.48 17.02 -9.75
CA ALA A 246 -7.53 16.36 -8.96
C ALA A 246 -8.96 16.52 -9.50
N ARG A 247 -9.63 15.39 -9.73
CA ARG A 247 -11.08 15.32 -9.95
C ARG A 247 -11.78 14.94 -8.65
N LYS A 248 -12.66 15.81 -8.17
CA LYS A 248 -13.54 15.50 -7.03
C LYS A 248 -14.61 14.52 -7.48
N THR A 249 -14.55 13.30 -6.97
CA THR A 249 -15.62 12.30 -7.12
C THR A 249 -16.43 12.30 -5.83
N TYR A 250 -17.75 12.49 -5.93
CA TYR A 250 -18.66 12.38 -4.80
C TYR A 250 -19.47 11.10 -4.97
N TRP A 251 -19.55 10.31 -3.91
CA TRP A 251 -20.61 9.31 -3.79
C TRP A 251 -21.91 10.04 -3.45
N TYR A 252 -22.96 9.78 -4.20
CA TYR A 252 -24.31 10.21 -3.86
C TYR A 252 -25.19 8.97 -3.77
N GLU A 253 -25.97 8.90 -2.69
CA GLU A 253 -26.99 7.89 -2.52
C GLU A 253 -28.14 8.22 -3.48
N VAL A 254 -28.55 7.25 -4.29
CA VAL A 254 -29.74 7.35 -5.14
C VAL A 254 -30.87 6.68 -4.39
N GLU A 255 -31.76 7.48 -3.81
CA GLU A 255 -33.03 6.97 -3.30
C GLU A 255 -33.91 6.56 -4.49
N ASN A 256 -34.35 5.30 -4.50
CA ASN A 256 -35.39 4.79 -5.42
C ASN A 256 -36.78 4.91 -4.79
#